data_AF-A0A2U0I8J6-F1
#
_entry.id   AF-A0A2U0I8J6-F1
#
_cell.length_a   1.000
_cell.length_b   1.000
_cell.length_c   1.000
_cell.angle_alpha   90.00
_cell.angle_beta   90.00
_cell.angle_gamma   90.00
#
_symmetry.space_group_name_H-M   'P 1'
#
loop_
_entity.id
_entity.type
_entity.pdbx_description
1 polymer ?
#
loop_
_entity_poly.entity_id
_entity_poly.type
_entity_poly.pdbx_seq_one_letter_code
_entity_poly.pdbx_strand_id
1 'polypeptide(L)'
;MRISLRKHVVLLGIFSFYSIIGHSQIGDVINARNASERIKHSAKETHVNTKSLARQITKNSHTDFEKAQVIFIWIARNIEYDNELRTNTSLQKLIYTSEENVLKKVLERKKALCGGYAFLYKMLCKEVGIESQIIHGFSKKYYNTSTRNGVDHTWNAVKINGKWRLLDLTLARSQRKNNNPNLYWFDTDPRYFIKTHYPENIKWTLVTNPISKKEFDRIPSK
;
A
#
# COMPACT_ATOMS: atom_id res chain seq x y z
N MET A 1 -43.85 -50.03 33.96
CA MET A 1 -42.91 -50.24 32.85
C MET A 1 -42.73 -48.90 32.12
N ARG A 2 -41.57 -48.27 32.26
CA ARG A 2 -41.27 -46.90 31.77
C ARG A 2 -41.02 -46.92 30.26
N ILE A 3 -41.63 -46.02 29.50
CA ILE A 3 -41.12 -45.60 28.20
C ILE A 3 -41.17 -44.07 28.15
N SER A 4 -39.99 -43.46 28.21
CA SER A 4 -39.76 -42.02 28.11
C SER A 4 -39.48 -41.69 26.65
N LEU A 5 -40.36 -40.91 25.99
CA LEU A 5 -40.05 -40.30 24.70
C LEU A 5 -39.32 -38.97 24.94
N ARG A 6 -38.00 -38.97 24.82
CA ARG A 6 -37.20 -37.74 24.69
C ARG A 6 -37.48 -37.11 23.32
N LYS A 7 -38.26 -36.03 23.29
CA LYS A 7 -38.34 -35.13 22.13
C LYS A 7 -36.97 -34.46 21.94
N HIS A 8 -36.22 -34.89 20.94
CA HIS A 8 -34.98 -34.23 20.53
C HIS A 8 -35.36 -33.03 19.65
N VAL A 9 -35.20 -31.82 20.18
CA VAL A 9 -35.28 -30.60 19.37
C VAL A 9 -33.95 -30.50 18.62
N VAL A 10 -33.95 -30.84 17.34
CA VAL A 10 -32.83 -30.56 16.44
C VAL A 10 -32.96 -29.09 16.02
N LEU A 11 -32.22 -28.21 16.70
CA LEU A 11 -32.02 -26.85 16.22
C LEU A 11 -31.07 -26.92 15.00
N LEU A 12 -31.65 -26.91 13.80
CA LEU A 12 -30.91 -26.66 12.56
C LEU A 12 -30.43 -25.20 12.59
N GLY A 13 -29.26 -24.97 13.18
CA GLY A 13 -28.53 -23.72 13.04
C GLY A 13 -28.11 -23.55 11.59
N ILE A 14 -28.83 -22.71 10.85
CA ILE A 14 -28.41 -22.23 9.54
C ILE A 14 -27.16 -21.38 9.79
N PHE A 15 -25.98 -22.00 9.74
CA PHE A 15 -24.73 -21.26 9.55
C PHE A 15 -24.77 -20.69 8.14
N SER A 16 -25.32 -19.48 8.03
CA SER A 16 -25.09 -18.63 6.88
C SER A 16 -23.60 -18.33 6.84
N PHE A 17 -22.85 -19.13 6.07
CA PHE A 17 -21.55 -18.75 5.56
C PHE A 17 -21.78 -17.51 4.69
N TYR A 18 -21.75 -16.33 5.32
CA TYR A 18 -21.48 -15.10 4.62
C TYR A 18 -20.03 -15.17 4.15
N SER A 19 -19.83 -15.78 2.99
CA SER A 19 -18.66 -15.57 2.17
C SER A 19 -18.64 -14.08 1.86
N ILE A 20 -17.88 -13.32 2.64
CA ILE A 20 -17.63 -11.90 2.39
C ILE A 20 -16.77 -11.85 1.12
N ILE A 21 -17.44 -11.77 -0.04
CA ILE A 21 -16.75 -11.56 -1.31
C ILE A 21 -16.35 -10.08 -1.37
N GLY A 22 -15.21 -9.77 -0.75
CA GLY A 22 -14.58 -8.45 -0.83
C GLY A 22 -14.03 -8.19 -2.23
N HIS A 23 -14.87 -7.65 -3.12
CA HIS A 23 -14.47 -7.23 -4.45
C HIS A 23 -13.74 -5.87 -4.44
N SER A 24 -12.68 -5.83 -5.25
CA SER A 24 -11.74 -4.77 -5.64
C SER A 24 -10.92 -4.03 -4.57
N GLN A 25 -9.67 -4.47 -4.39
CA GLN A 25 -8.59 -3.62 -3.91
C GLN A 25 -7.93 -2.99 -5.13
N ILE A 26 -8.20 -1.71 -5.35
CA ILE A 26 -7.37 -0.74 -6.08
C ILE A 26 -7.19 -0.92 -7.61
N GLY A 27 -7.27 -2.12 -8.17
CA GLY A 27 -7.07 -2.36 -9.61
C GLY A 27 -8.01 -1.54 -10.50
N ASP A 28 -9.29 -1.42 -10.14
CA ASP A 28 -10.27 -0.70 -10.96
C ASP A 28 -10.19 0.83 -10.83
N VAL A 29 -9.75 1.32 -9.66
CA VAL A 29 -9.52 2.77 -9.44
C VAL A 29 -8.23 3.23 -10.14
N ILE A 30 -7.26 2.32 -10.30
CA ILE A 30 -6.03 2.57 -11.06
C ILE A 30 -6.22 2.32 -12.56
N ASN A 31 -7.07 1.39 -13.02
CA ASN A 31 -7.35 1.20 -14.46
C ASN A 31 -8.13 2.37 -15.09
N ALA A 32 -8.74 3.24 -14.29
CA ALA A 32 -9.19 4.54 -14.77
C ALA A 32 -8.03 5.43 -15.29
N ARG A 33 -6.75 5.07 -15.05
CA ARG A 33 -5.52 5.74 -15.56
C ARG A 33 -5.16 5.46 -17.02
N ASN A 34 -6.07 4.93 -17.83
CA ASN A 34 -6.14 5.45 -19.20
C ASN A 34 -6.33 7.00 -19.20
N ALA A 35 -6.72 7.59 -18.06
CA ALA A 35 -6.72 9.03 -17.78
C ALA A 35 -5.33 9.70 -17.66
N SER A 36 -4.21 8.97 -17.72
CA SER A 36 -2.87 9.60 -17.82
C SER A 36 -2.75 10.51 -19.06
N GLU A 37 -3.61 10.34 -20.07
CA GLU A 37 -3.71 11.21 -21.24
C GLU A 37 -4.52 12.51 -21.04
N ARG A 38 -5.12 12.77 -19.86
CA ARG A 38 -6.00 13.94 -19.65
C ARG A 38 -5.52 14.98 -18.65
N ILE A 39 -4.28 14.92 -18.16
CA ILE A 39 -3.75 15.98 -17.30
C ILE A 39 -3.24 17.14 -18.17
N LYS A 40 -4.18 17.96 -18.66
CA LYS A 40 -3.88 19.34 -19.05
C LYS A 40 -3.92 20.22 -17.80
N HIS A 41 -2.84 20.98 -17.62
CA HIS A 41 -2.64 22.14 -16.76
C HIS A 41 -3.83 22.61 -15.91
N SER A 42 -3.69 22.51 -14.58
CA SER A 42 -4.31 23.45 -13.64
C SER A 42 -3.47 23.50 -12.37
N ALA A 43 -2.50 24.41 -12.35
CA ALA A 43 -1.76 24.76 -11.16
C ALA A 43 -2.67 25.63 -10.28
N LYS A 44 -3.29 25.03 -9.27
CA LYS A 44 -3.83 25.75 -8.13
C LYS A 44 -3.43 24.97 -6.89
N GLU A 45 -2.22 25.25 -6.40
CA GLU A 45 -1.66 24.65 -5.19
C GLU A 45 -2.59 24.92 -4.01
N THR A 46 -3.43 23.97 -3.63
CA THR A 46 -3.93 23.96 -2.25
C THR A 46 -2.80 23.37 -1.42
N HIS A 47 -2.03 24.25 -0.77
CA HIS A 47 -0.89 23.88 0.06
C HIS A 47 -1.35 23.04 1.28
N VAL A 48 -1.56 21.75 1.07
CA VAL A 48 -1.24 20.77 2.11
C VAL A 48 0.20 21.07 2.50
N ASN A 49 0.46 21.39 3.77
CA ASN A 49 1.77 21.88 4.21
C ASN A 49 2.81 20.73 4.30
N THR A 50 2.95 19.95 3.23
CA THR A 50 3.90 18.86 3.06
C THR A 50 5.33 19.35 3.15
N LYS A 51 5.62 20.55 2.65
CA LYS A 51 6.95 21.17 2.75
C LYS A 51 7.40 21.42 4.18
N SER A 52 6.58 22.08 5.00
CA SER A 52 6.92 22.30 6.42
C SER A 52 6.98 20.97 7.17
N LEU A 53 6.03 20.07 6.91
CA LEU A 53 6.01 18.75 7.52
C LEU A 53 7.29 17.96 7.20
N ALA A 54 7.71 17.91 5.93
CA ALA A 54 8.92 17.19 5.53
C ALA A 54 10.18 17.79 6.17
N ARG A 55 10.29 19.13 6.21
CA ARG A 55 11.37 19.83 6.92
C ARG A 55 11.37 19.52 8.43
N GLN A 56 10.20 19.49 9.07
CA GLN A 56 10.08 19.17 10.49
C GLN A 56 10.49 17.72 10.79
N ILE A 57 10.06 16.77 9.97
CA ILE A 57 10.40 15.35 10.11
C ILE A 57 11.92 15.13 9.95
N THR A 58 12.53 15.85 9.01
CA THR A 58 13.94 15.65 8.63
C THR A 58 14.92 16.61 9.30
N LYS A 59 14.47 17.43 10.26
CA LYS A 59 15.26 18.53 10.86
C LYS A 59 16.63 18.12 11.41
N ASN A 60 16.76 16.88 11.91
CA ASN A 60 17.97 16.33 12.53
C ASN A 60 18.63 15.25 11.66
N SER A 61 18.25 15.16 10.38
CA SER A 61 18.80 14.19 9.44
C SER A 61 19.83 14.88 8.54
N HIS A 62 21.02 14.31 8.45
CA HIS A 62 22.16 14.89 7.75
C HIS A 62 22.40 14.25 6.38
N THR A 63 21.97 13.00 6.19
CA THR A 63 22.09 12.28 4.92
C THR A 63 20.74 12.03 4.26
N ASP A 64 20.74 11.83 2.94
CA ASP A 64 19.53 11.44 2.21
C ASP A 64 18.98 10.10 2.68
N PHE A 65 19.84 9.19 3.14
CA PHE A 65 19.43 7.93 3.75
C PHE A 65 18.62 8.17 5.04
N GLU A 66 19.17 8.97 5.96
CA GLU A 66 18.50 9.31 7.21
C GLU A 66 17.17 10.01 6.95
N LYS A 67 17.14 11.00 6.05
CA LYS A 67 15.92 11.72 5.65
C LYS A 67 14.85 10.75 5.12
N ALA A 68 15.22 9.89 4.17
CA ALA A 68 14.33 8.89 3.59
C ALA A 68 13.78 7.91 4.65
N GLN A 69 14.62 7.51 5.61
CA GLN A 69 14.25 6.60 6.69
C GLN A 69 13.33 7.27 7.72
N VAL A 70 13.63 8.50 8.16
CA VAL A 70 12.77 9.19 9.14
C VAL A 70 11.41 9.55 8.54
N ILE A 71 11.34 9.86 7.24
CA ILE A 71 10.05 10.01 6.54
C ILE A 71 9.27 8.70 6.57
N PHE A 72 9.92 7.58 6.22
CA PHE A 72 9.29 6.26 6.26
C PHE A 72 8.74 5.93 7.66
N ILE A 73 9.57 6.11 8.69
CA ILE A 73 9.21 5.85 10.08
C ILE A 73 8.08 6.76 10.53
N TRP A 74 8.14 8.05 10.20
CA TRP A 74 7.09 9.00 10.57
C TRP A 74 5.75 8.60 9.95
N ILE A 75 5.70 8.29 8.65
CA ILE A 75 4.46 7.86 8.01
C ILE A 75 3.95 6.58 8.67
N ALA A 76 4.79 5.58 8.85
CA ALA A 76 4.39 4.30 9.42
C ALA A 76 3.94 4.37 10.90
N ARG A 77 4.32 5.43 11.62
CA ARG A 77 3.85 5.69 13.00
C ARG A 77 2.59 6.55 13.06
N ASN A 78 2.42 7.48 12.12
CA ASN A 78 1.39 8.52 12.21
C ASN A 78 0.21 8.30 11.26
N ILE A 79 0.31 7.38 10.30
CA ILE A 79 -0.74 7.05 9.35
C ILE A 79 -1.16 5.60 9.56
N GLU A 80 -2.45 5.41 9.85
CA GLU A 80 -3.09 4.11 10.06
C GLU A 80 -3.51 3.46 8.74
N TYR A 81 -3.61 2.13 8.73
CA TYR A 81 -4.20 1.44 7.59
C TYR A 81 -5.72 1.67 7.57
N ASP A 82 -6.24 2.13 6.44
CA ASP A 82 -7.64 2.55 6.32
C ASP A 82 -8.58 1.38 6.01
N ASN A 83 -8.91 0.59 7.04
CA ASN A 83 -9.83 -0.54 6.89
C ASN A 83 -11.23 -0.13 6.43
N GLU A 84 -11.69 1.08 6.79
CA GLU A 84 -12.98 1.62 6.36
C GLU A 84 -12.96 1.92 4.86
N LEU A 85 -11.95 2.67 4.41
CA LEU A 85 -11.79 2.99 2.99
C LEU A 85 -11.60 1.72 2.14
N ARG A 86 -10.94 0.69 2.69
CA ARG A 86 -10.75 -0.59 2.00
C ARG A 86 -12.07 -1.25 1.60
N THR A 87 -13.12 -1.11 2.41
CA THR A 87 -14.41 -1.79 2.19
C THR A 87 -15.52 -0.86 1.72
N ASN A 88 -15.28 0.44 1.65
CA ASN A 88 -16.28 1.45 1.29
C ASN A 88 -16.01 2.07 -0.08
N THR A 89 -16.65 1.54 -1.13
CA THR A 89 -16.49 2.00 -2.52
C THR A 89 -16.90 3.46 -2.71
N SER A 90 -17.94 3.94 -2.03
CA SER A 90 -18.38 5.34 -2.12
C SER A 90 -17.33 6.28 -1.56
N LEU A 91 -16.70 5.91 -0.44
CA LEU A 91 -15.60 6.67 0.15
C LEU A 91 -14.35 6.63 -0.73
N GLN A 92 -14.06 5.50 -1.40
CA GLN A 92 -12.98 5.40 -2.38
C GLN A 92 -13.18 6.37 -3.54
N LYS A 93 -14.39 6.42 -4.13
CA LYS A 93 -14.73 7.35 -5.21
C LYS A 93 -14.60 8.82 -4.80
N LEU A 94 -14.87 9.14 -3.53
CA LEU A 94 -14.72 10.48 -2.99
C LEU A 94 -13.26 10.89 -2.76
N ILE A 95 -12.40 9.95 -2.36
CA ILE A 95 -11.01 10.22 -1.97
C ILE A 95 -10.05 10.11 -3.17
N TYR A 96 -10.20 9.08 -4.01
CA TYR A 96 -9.31 8.80 -5.13
C TYR A 96 -9.73 9.55 -6.40
N THR A 97 -9.90 10.87 -6.30
CA THR A 97 -10.23 11.76 -7.41
C THR A 97 -8.99 12.42 -8.03
N SER A 98 -7.96 12.68 -7.22
CA SER A 98 -6.66 13.19 -7.65
C SER A 98 -5.58 12.83 -6.62
N GLU A 99 -4.30 12.87 -7.01
CA GLU A 99 -3.19 12.66 -6.06
C GLU A 99 -3.22 13.69 -4.92
N GLU A 100 -3.53 14.96 -5.22
CA GLU A 100 -3.68 16.04 -4.25
C GLU A 100 -4.79 15.76 -3.23
N ASN A 101 -5.98 15.32 -3.69
CA ASN A 101 -7.07 15.00 -2.79
C ASN A 101 -6.75 13.78 -1.92
N VAL A 102 -6.07 12.77 -2.47
CA VAL A 102 -5.59 11.62 -1.67
C VAL A 102 -4.63 12.09 -0.59
N LEU A 103 -3.62 12.91 -0.91
CA LEU A 103 -2.65 13.45 0.05
C LEU A 103 -3.34 14.26 1.15
N LYS A 104 -4.25 15.16 0.77
CA LYS A 104 -5.08 15.93 1.69
C LYS A 104 -5.84 15.01 2.64
N LYS A 105 -6.56 14.02 2.11
CA LYS A 105 -7.39 13.10 2.91
C LYS A 105 -6.56 12.19 3.80
N VAL A 106 -5.39 11.74 3.35
CA VAL A 106 -4.45 10.96 4.16
C VAL A 106 -3.98 11.77 5.36
N LEU A 107 -3.61 13.05 5.16
CA LEU A 107 -3.10 13.89 6.25
C LEU A 107 -4.18 14.40 7.20
N GLU A 108 -5.40 14.64 6.70
CA GLU A 108 -6.59 14.99 7.49
C GLU A 108 -7.05 13.79 8.34
N ARG A 109 -7.23 12.61 7.72
CA ARG A 109 -7.80 11.43 8.39
C ARG A 109 -6.76 10.59 9.13
N LYS A 110 -5.47 10.84 8.92
CA LYS A 110 -4.34 10.01 9.39
C LYS A 110 -4.49 8.54 9.02
N LYS A 111 -5.04 8.27 7.83
CA LYS A 111 -5.38 6.93 7.34
C LYS A 111 -5.08 6.81 5.85
N ALA A 112 -4.54 5.67 5.42
CA ALA A 112 -4.25 5.41 4.01
C ALA A 112 -4.42 3.94 3.61
N LEU A 113 -4.70 3.71 2.31
CA LEU A 113 -4.39 2.43 1.65
C LEU A 113 -3.01 2.51 0.98
N CYS A 114 -2.56 1.43 0.34
CA CYS A 114 -1.24 1.31 -0.29
C CYS A 114 -0.90 2.48 -1.23
N GLY A 115 -1.83 2.90 -2.09
CA GLY A 115 -1.65 4.08 -2.95
C GLY A 115 -1.43 5.38 -2.16
N GLY A 116 -2.21 5.61 -1.11
CA GLY A 116 -2.08 6.80 -0.26
C GLY A 116 -0.75 6.86 0.51
N TYR A 117 -0.26 5.72 1.00
CA TYR A 117 1.08 5.61 1.57
C TYR A 117 2.15 5.98 0.54
N ALA A 118 2.05 5.40 -0.66
CA ALA A 118 3.06 5.60 -1.70
C ALA A 118 3.12 7.04 -2.22
N PHE A 119 1.96 7.69 -2.33
CA PHE A 119 1.85 9.11 -2.71
C PHE A 119 2.46 10.00 -1.63
N LEU A 120 2.09 9.77 -0.36
CA LEU A 120 2.60 10.58 0.75
C LEU A 120 4.12 10.45 0.88
N TYR A 121 4.66 9.24 0.76
CA TYR A 121 6.10 9.02 0.83
C TYR A 121 6.84 9.74 -0.30
N LYS A 122 6.37 9.60 -1.55
CA LYS A 122 6.96 10.30 -2.70
C LYS A 122 6.90 11.81 -2.52
N MET A 123 5.76 12.35 -2.07
CA MET A 123 5.59 13.78 -1.84
C MET A 123 6.56 14.30 -0.77
N LEU A 124 6.66 13.65 0.39
CA LEU A 124 7.58 14.09 1.45
C LEU A 124 9.05 13.96 1.03
N CYS A 125 9.42 12.94 0.24
CA CYS A 125 10.77 12.84 -0.34
C CYS A 125 11.06 14.01 -1.30
N LYS A 126 10.12 14.34 -2.18
CA LYS A 126 10.23 15.45 -3.13
C LYS A 126 10.50 16.78 -2.41
N GLU A 127 9.80 17.03 -1.30
CA GLU A 127 9.92 18.27 -0.50
C GLU A 127 11.31 18.46 0.14
N VAL A 128 12.10 17.39 0.25
CA VAL A 128 13.47 17.41 0.79
C VAL A 128 14.52 17.04 -0.26
N GLY A 129 14.16 17.05 -1.55
CA GLY A 129 15.08 16.86 -2.67
C GLY A 129 15.45 15.40 -2.96
N ILE A 130 14.71 14.43 -2.44
CA ILE A 130 14.98 12.99 -2.63
C ILE A 130 14.09 12.44 -3.74
N GLU A 131 14.70 11.80 -4.74
CA GLU A 131 13.97 11.12 -5.80
C GLU A 131 13.27 9.87 -5.27
N SER A 132 11.96 9.77 -5.51
CA SER A 132 11.14 8.61 -5.15
C SER A 132 10.15 8.31 -6.26
N GLN A 133 9.91 7.02 -6.52
CA GLN A 133 9.02 6.52 -7.54
C GLN A 133 7.94 5.66 -6.91
N ILE A 134 6.73 5.79 -7.45
CA ILE A 134 5.59 4.93 -7.10
C ILE A 134 5.64 3.74 -8.04
N ILE A 135 5.52 2.53 -7.48
CA ILE A 135 5.55 1.28 -8.22
C ILE A 135 4.21 0.59 -8.04
N HIS A 136 3.60 0.22 -9.16
CA HIS A 136 2.37 -0.54 -9.23
C HIS A 136 2.68 -2.00 -9.56
N GLY A 137 1.97 -2.93 -8.93
CA GLY A 137 2.16 -4.35 -9.18
C GLY A 137 1.30 -5.24 -8.29
N PHE A 138 1.87 -6.39 -7.95
CA PHE A 138 1.19 -7.49 -7.26
C PHE A 138 1.88 -7.77 -5.93
N SER A 139 1.10 -8.05 -4.87
CA SER A 139 1.66 -8.43 -3.56
C SER A 139 1.12 -9.76 -3.05
N LYS A 140 1.99 -10.70 -2.66
CA LYS A 140 1.57 -12.02 -2.13
C LYS A 140 0.65 -11.97 -0.91
N LYS A 141 0.64 -10.88 -0.16
CA LYS A 141 -0.26 -10.69 0.98
C LYS A 141 -1.71 -10.39 0.58
N TYR A 142 -1.88 -9.71 -0.56
CA TYR A 142 -3.18 -9.23 -1.04
C TYR A 142 -3.64 -9.96 -2.32
N TYR A 143 -2.73 -10.72 -2.92
CA TYR A 143 -2.95 -11.55 -4.09
C TYR A 143 -3.79 -12.77 -3.71
N ASN A 144 -5.10 -12.68 -3.89
CA ASN A 144 -5.98 -13.83 -3.79
C ASN A 144 -5.87 -14.65 -5.10
N THR A 145 -5.44 -15.90 -4.98
CA THR A 145 -4.77 -16.70 -6.01
C THR A 145 -5.67 -17.25 -7.13
N SER A 146 -6.80 -16.64 -7.48
CA SER A 146 -7.74 -17.32 -8.39
C SER A 146 -8.36 -16.49 -9.51
N THR A 147 -8.37 -15.15 -9.47
CA THR A 147 -9.23 -14.40 -10.41
C THR A 147 -8.78 -12.99 -10.81
N ARG A 148 -7.65 -12.46 -10.33
CA ARG A 148 -7.26 -11.07 -10.61
C ARG A 148 -6.18 -10.94 -11.68
N ASN A 149 -6.58 -10.38 -12.83
CA ASN A 149 -5.70 -9.97 -13.93
C ASN A 149 -5.14 -8.54 -13.78
N GLY A 150 -5.44 -7.82 -12.69
CA GLY A 150 -5.07 -6.43 -12.48
C GLY A 150 -4.11 -6.22 -11.30
N VAL A 151 -3.34 -5.13 -11.36
CA VAL A 151 -2.53 -4.60 -10.25
C VAL A 151 -3.37 -4.51 -8.97
N ASP A 152 -2.87 -5.04 -7.85
CA ASP A 152 -3.56 -5.03 -6.56
C ASP A 152 -2.79 -4.30 -5.45
N HIS A 153 -1.57 -3.86 -5.74
CA HIS A 153 -0.70 -3.24 -4.75
C HIS A 153 0.13 -2.10 -5.30
N THR A 154 0.57 -1.23 -4.40
CA THR A 154 1.38 -0.05 -4.71
C THR A 154 2.36 0.25 -3.59
N TRP A 155 3.63 0.48 -3.95
CA TRP A 155 4.73 0.74 -3.02
C TRP A 155 5.71 1.77 -3.63
N ASN A 156 6.90 1.94 -3.05
CA ASN A 156 7.90 2.87 -3.59
C ASN A 156 9.27 2.26 -3.83
N ALA A 157 10.02 2.90 -4.73
CA ALA A 157 11.48 2.90 -4.68
C ALA A 157 11.98 4.31 -4.39
N VAL A 158 13.06 4.42 -3.62
CA VAL A 158 13.73 5.69 -3.30
C VAL A 158 15.16 5.63 -3.79
N LYS A 159 15.67 6.73 -4.35
CA LYS A 159 17.04 6.80 -4.84
C LYS A 159 17.93 7.45 -3.78
N ILE A 160 18.96 6.73 -3.36
CA ILE A 160 19.90 7.18 -2.33
C ILE A 160 21.30 6.90 -2.85
N ASN A 161 22.15 7.93 -2.90
CA ASN A 161 23.52 7.84 -3.44
C ASN A 161 23.56 7.19 -4.83
N GLY A 162 22.64 7.60 -5.72
CA GLY A 162 22.52 7.08 -7.09
C GLY A 162 21.90 5.69 -7.23
N LYS A 163 21.58 4.99 -6.13
CA LYS A 163 21.03 3.62 -6.16
C LYS A 163 19.56 3.61 -5.74
N TRP A 164 18.72 2.91 -6.50
CA TRP A 164 17.33 2.66 -6.14
C TRP A 164 17.23 1.61 -5.04
N ARG A 165 16.36 1.86 -4.06
CA ARG A 165 16.12 1.03 -2.88
C ARG A 165 14.62 0.83 -2.71
N LEU A 166 14.19 -0.40 -2.43
CA LEU A 166 12.77 -0.77 -2.34
C LEU A 166 12.24 -0.61 -0.92
N LEU A 167 10.98 -0.19 -0.80
CA LEU A 167 10.30 -0.11 0.48
C LEU A 167 8.79 -0.31 0.34
N ASP A 168 8.14 -0.73 1.43
CA ASP A 168 6.69 -0.88 1.51
C ASP A 168 6.14 -0.48 2.89
N LEU A 169 5.53 0.70 2.95
CA LEU A 169 4.88 1.23 4.16
C LEU A 169 3.65 0.42 4.60
N THR A 170 2.94 -0.21 3.67
CA THR A 170 1.75 -1.03 3.98
C THR A 170 2.16 -2.28 4.75
N LEU A 171 3.23 -2.96 4.31
CA LEU A 171 3.76 -4.12 5.02
C LEU A 171 4.49 -3.73 6.30
N ALA A 172 5.24 -2.64 6.30
CA ALA A 172 5.86 -2.08 7.51
C ALA A 172 4.84 -1.84 8.62
N ARG A 173 3.69 -1.26 8.26
CA ARG A 173 2.61 -0.93 9.19
C ARG A 173 1.84 -2.16 9.65
N SER A 174 1.55 -3.08 8.74
CA SER A 174 0.73 -4.27 9.05
C SER A 174 1.51 -5.37 9.77
N GLN A 175 2.85 -5.35 9.73
CA GLN A 175 3.72 -6.26 10.46
C GLN A 175 4.40 -5.60 11.67
N ARG A 176 3.84 -4.48 12.16
CA ARG A 176 4.38 -3.78 13.32
C ARG A 176 4.50 -4.69 14.56
N LYS A 177 5.50 -4.45 15.39
CA LYS A 177 5.69 -5.12 16.69
C LYS A 177 5.79 -4.06 17.77
N ASN A 178 5.04 -4.22 18.87
CA ASN A 178 5.05 -3.27 20.00
C ASN A 178 4.88 -1.81 19.55
N ASN A 179 3.92 -1.55 18.67
CA ASN A 179 3.66 -0.25 18.02
C ASN A 179 4.79 0.32 17.14
N ASN A 180 5.91 -0.37 16.96
CA ASN A 180 6.97 0.04 16.06
C ASN A 180 6.79 -0.55 14.65
N PRO A 181 6.97 0.24 13.59
CA PRO A 181 6.89 -0.27 12.22
C PRO A 181 8.00 -1.29 11.95
N ASN A 182 7.71 -2.28 11.11
CA ASN A 182 8.72 -3.26 10.72
C ASN A 182 9.68 -2.65 9.68
N LEU A 183 10.88 -2.29 10.13
CA LEU A 183 11.92 -1.67 9.30
C LEU A 183 12.52 -2.60 8.25
N TYR A 184 12.23 -3.91 8.29
CA TYR A 184 12.58 -4.83 7.20
C TYR A 184 12.07 -4.32 5.84
N TRP A 185 10.93 -3.62 5.83
CA TRP A 185 10.31 -3.07 4.63
C TRP A 185 10.82 -1.69 4.22
N PHE A 186 11.97 -1.25 4.76
CA PHE A 186 12.70 -0.09 4.28
C PHE A 186 14.08 -0.54 3.81
N ASP A 187 14.46 -0.17 2.58
CA ASP A 187 15.71 -0.62 1.96
C ASP A 187 15.82 -2.15 1.88
N THR A 188 14.71 -2.82 1.56
CA THR A 188 14.67 -4.28 1.46
C THR A 188 15.47 -4.73 0.25
N ASP A 189 16.32 -5.74 0.44
CA ASP A 189 17.07 -6.35 -0.66
C ASP A 189 16.11 -6.83 -1.77
N PRO A 190 16.31 -6.40 -3.04
CA PRO A 190 15.49 -6.80 -4.17
C PRO A 190 15.28 -8.31 -4.32
N ARG A 191 16.28 -9.13 -3.96
CA ARG A 191 16.24 -10.60 -4.05
C ARG A 191 15.26 -11.22 -3.07
N TYR A 192 14.97 -10.54 -1.96
CA TYR A 192 13.93 -10.94 -1.02
C TYR A 192 12.60 -10.25 -1.33
N PHE A 193 12.64 -8.98 -1.76
CA PHE A 193 11.45 -8.20 -2.07
C PHE A 193 10.62 -8.83 -3.20
N ILE A 194 11.27 -9.36 -4.25
CA ILE A 194 10.61 -10.01 -5.39
C ILE A 194 9.78 -11.25 -5.01
N LYS A 195 10.06 -11.87 -3.85
CA LYS A 195 9.31 -13.04 -3.37
C LYS A 195 7.91 -12.68 -2.88
N THR A 196 7.69 -11.41 -2.52
CA THR A 196 6.39 -10.91 -2.06
C THR A 196 5.81 -9.84 -2.98
N HIS A 197 6.62 -9.20 -3.82
CA HIS A 197 6.18 -8.13 -4.71
C HIS A 197 6.62 -8.36 -6.15
N TYR A 198 5.69 -8.24 -7.08
CA TYR A 198 6.01 -8.29 -8.51
C TYR A 198 5.54 -7.01 -9.19
N PRO A 199 6.44 -6.15 -9.69
CA PRO A 199 6.04 -4.90 -10.34
C PRO A 199 5.45 -5.18 -11.73
N GLU A 200 4.53 -4.32 -12.16
CA GLU A 200 4.03 -4.34 -13.54
C GLU A 200 5.16 -4.03 -14.54
N ASN A 201 6.01 -3.06 -14.22
CA ASN A 201 7.23 -2.80 -14.99
C ASN A 201 8.43 -3.53 -14.37
N ILE A 202 8.95 -4.52 -15.09
CA ILE A 202 10.02 -5.41 -14.64
C ILE A 202 11.31 -4.69 -14.22
N LYS A 203 11.57 -3.46 -14.71
CA LYS A 203 12.74 -2.68 -14.30
C LYS A 203 12.79 -2.42 -12.80
N TRP A 204 11.61 -2.37 -12.15
CA TRP A 204 11.47 -2.13 -10.73
C TRP A 204 11.68 -3.38 -9.87
N THR A 205 11.98 -4.52 -10.46
CA THR A 205 12.45 -5.69 -9.71
C THR A 205 13.82 -5.42 -9.10
N LEU A 206 14.66 -4.59 -9.74
CA LEU A 206 16.04 -4.30 -9.35
C LEU A 206 16.92 -5.56 -9.20
N VAL A 207 16.59 -6.63 -9.92
CA VAL A 207 17.34 -7.90 -9.95
C VAL A 207 17.79 -8.18 -11.40
N THR A 208 19.02 -8.66 -11.59
CA THR A 208 19.65 -8.83 -12.92
C THR A 208 19.01 -9.91 -13.80
N ASN A 209 18.26 -10.85 -13.23
CA ASN A 209 17.44 -11.83 -13.96
C ASN A 209 16.22 -12.15 -13.11
N PRO A 210 15.16 -11.33 -13.15
CA PRO A 210 14.01 -11.53 -12.29
C PRO A 210 13.23 -12.77 -12.73
N ILE A 211 12.62 -13.46 -11.76
CA ILE A 211 11.65 -14.52 -12.05
C ILE A 211 10.53 -13.97 -12.93
N SER A 212 9.92 -14.82 -13.75
CA SER A 212 8.73 -14.47 -14.52
C SER A 212 7.52 -14.28 -13.61
N LYS A 213 6.49 -13.57 -14.11
CA LYS A 213 5.21 -13.43 -13.41
C LYS A 213 4.58 -14.79 -13.10
N LYS A 214 4.69 -15.76 -14.01
CA LYS A 214 4.20 -17.13 -13.83
C LYS A 214 4.92 -17.86 -12.70
N GLU A 215 6.24 -17.68 -12.58
CA GLU A 215 7.01 -18.22 -11.46
C GLU A 215 6.66 -17.52 -10.16
N PHE A 216 6.52 -16.19 -10.17
CA PHE A 216 6.02 -15.44 -9.02
C PHE A 216 4.68 -15.99 -8.56
N ASP A 217 3.72 -16.22 -9.46
CA ASP A 217 2.39 -16.74 -9.13
C ASP A 217 2.42 -18.11 -8.45
N ARG A 218 3.41 -18.95 -8.77
CA ARG A 218 3.62 -20.26 -8.13
C ARG A 218 4.23 -20.18 -6.73
N ILE A 219 4.80 -19.04 -6.33
CA ILE A 219 5.30 -18.86 -4.95
C ILE A 219 4.09 -18.82 -3.99
N PRO A 220 4.06 -19.65 -2.94
CA PRO A 220 2.98 -19.64 -1.97
C PRO A 220 2.83 -18.28 -1.27
N SER A 221 1.59 -17.79 -1.15
CA SER A 221 1.26 -16.72 -0.21
C SER A 221 1.32 -17.26 1.22
N LYS A 222 2.19 -16.71 2.07
CA LYS A 222 2.23 -17.00 3.51
C LYS A 222 1.38 -16.00 4.29
#